data_AF-A0A1I5K900-F1
#
_entry.id   AF-A0A1I5K900-F1
#
_cell.length_a   1.000
_cell.length_b   1.000
_cell.length_c   1.000
_cell.angle_alpha   90.00
_cell.angle_beta   90.00
_cell.angle_gamma   90.00
#
_symmetry.space_group_name_H-M   'P 1'
#
loop_
_entity.id
_entity.type
_entity.pdbx_description
1 polymer ?
#
loop_
_entity_poly.entity_id
_entity_poly.type
_entity_poly.pdbx_seq_one_letter_code
_entity_poly.pdbx_strand_id
1 'polypeptide(L)' 'MEDVEQSLRHKLKNAKQEKLALKGLIERAADEIDSLAEADCSEEAISSAKAQAKRLRRASSPDNDK' A
#
# COMPACT_ATOMS: atom_id res chain seq x y z
N MET A 1 11.51 -21.17 -27.49
CA MET A 1 10.18 -20.79 -26.97
C MET A 1 10.11 -20.97 -25.45
N GLU A 2 10.68 -22.05 -24.90
CA GLU A 2 10.79 -22.26 -23.44
C GLU A 2 11.48 -21.11 -22.68
N ASP A 3 12.57 -20.55 -23.23
CA ASP A 3 13.30 -19.45 -22.58
C ASP A 3 12.47 -18.18 -22.38
N VAL A 4 11.56 -17.91 -23.32
CA VAL A 4 10.67 -16.74 -23.25
C VAL A 4 9.61 -16.95 -22.19
N GLU A 5 9.03 -18.15 -22.12
CA GLU A 5 8.04 -18.50 -21.11
C GLU A 5 8.65 -18.46 -19.70
N GLN A 6 9.84 -19.02 -19.52
CA GLN A 6 10.55 -18.97 -18.25
C GLN A 6 10.87 -17.53 -17.85
N SER A 7 11.34 -16.70 -18.77
CA SER A 7 11.59 -15.26 -18.53
C SER A 7 10.31 -14.52 -18.10
N LEU A 8 9.19 -14.78 -18.76
CA LEU A 8 7.90 -14.17 -18.41
C LEU A 8 7.42 -14.61 -17.02
N ARG A 9 7.59 -15.89 -16.66
CA ARG A 9 7.26 -16.40 -15.31
C ARG A 9 8.11 -15.72 -14.24
N HIS A 10 9.41 -15.53 -14.48
CA HIS A 10 10.29 -14.79 -13.56
C HIS A 10 9.88 -13.34 -13.40
N LYS A 11 9.61 -12.62 -14.51
CA LYS A 11 9.14 -11.24 -14.48
C LYS A 11 7.82 -11.10 -13.71
N LEU A 12 6.88 -12.02 -13.94
CA LEU A 12 5.61 -12.03 -13.22
C LEU A 12 5.82 -12.26 -11.72
N LYS A 13 6.71 -13.18 -11.33
CA LYS A 13 7.05 -13.42 -9.92
C LYS A 13 7.64 -12.18 -9.27
N ASN A 14 8.60 -11.52 -9.93
CA ASN A 14 9.24 -10.31 -9.43
C ASN A 14 8.22 -9.17 -9.27
N ALA A 15 7.39 -8.93 -10.30
CA ALA A 15 6.35 -7.91 -10.25
C ALA A 15 5.34 -8.16 -9.12
N LYS A 16 4.99 -9.43 -8.85
CA LYS A 16 4.13 -9.80 -7.71
C LYS A 16 4.79 -9.51 -6.36
N GLN A 17 6.09 -9.78 -6.23
CA GLN A 17 6.84 -9.49 -5.00
C GLN A 17 7.00 -7.98 -4.78
N GLU A 18 7.34 -7.21 -5.81
CA GLU A 18 7.41 -5.75 -5.75
C GLU A 18 6.06 -5.15 -5.36
N LYS A 19 4.97 -5.62 -5.97
CA LYS A 19 3.61 -5.21 -5.60
C LYS A 19 3.31 -5.46 -4.12
N LEU A 20 3.67 -6.63 -3.59
CA LEU A 20 3.47 -6.94 -2.18
C LEU A 20 4.27 -6.01 -1.26
N ALA A 21 5.53 -5.74 -1.62
CA ALA A 21 6.38 -4.82 -0.87
C ALA A 21 5.81 -3.39 -0.85
N LEU A 22 5.33 -2.90 -2.00
CA LEU A 22 4.68 -1.59 -2.11
C LEU A 22 3.40 -1.51 -1.27
N LYS A 23 2.57 -2.56 -1.26
CA LYS A 23 1.38 -2.63 -0.40
C LYS A 23 1.74 -2.49 1.08
N GLY A 24 2.80 -3.18 1.53
CA GLY A 24 3.28 -3.06 2.91
C GLY A 24 3.90 -1.70 3.26
N LEU A 25 4.44 -0.97 2.28
CA LEU A 25 4.88 0.43 2.48
C LEU A 25 3.67 1.37 2.67
N ILE A 26 2.64 1.21 1.84
CA ILE A 26 1.41 1.99 1.91
C ILE A 26 0.68 1.78 3.24
N GLU A 27 0.64 0.54 3.72
CA GLU A 27 0.03 0.20 5.01
C GLU A 27 0.76 0.89 6.18
N ARG A 28 2.10 0.79 6.23
CA ARG A 28 2.91 1.49 7.24
C ARG A 28 2.74 3.00 7.19
N ALA A 29 2.70 3.60 6.00
CA ALA A 29 2.45 5.03 5.86
C ALA A 29 1.06 5.43 6.39
N ALA A 30 0.05 4.58 6.21
CA ALA A 30 -1.28 4.84 6.78
C ALA A 30 -1.26 4.80 8.32
N ASP A 31 -0.52 3.85 8.90
CA ASP A 31 -0.40 3.72 10.36
C ASP A 31 0.42 4.85 10.97
N GLU A 32 1.48 5.31 10.30
CA GLU A 32 2.25 6.49 10.71
C GLU A 32 1.39 7.76 10.70
N ILE A 33 0.54 7.94 9.67
CA ILE A 33 -0.39 9.07 9.59
C ILE A 33 -1.39 9.05 10.76
N ASP A 34 -1.97 7.89 11.07
CA ASP A 34 -2.88 7.75 12.21
C ASP A 34 -2.16 8.05 13.54
N SER A 35 -0.94 7.53 13.73
CA SER A 35 -0.14 7.77 14.94
C SER A 35 0.25 9.24 15.11
N LEU A 36 0.57 9.95 14.03
CA LEU A 36 0.91 11.38 14.09
C LEU A 36 -0.31 12.25 14.37
N ALA A 37 -1.47 11.89 13.83
CA ALA A 37 -2.72 12.60 14.10
C ALA A 37 -3.10 12.54 15.58
N GLU A 38 -2.86 11.41 16.25
CA GLU A 38 -3.18 11.22 17.67
C GLU A 38 -2.19 11.92 18.63
N ALA A 39 -1.07 12.45 18.11
CA ALA A 39 0.00 12.98 18.95
C ALA A 39 -0.23 14.41 19.47
N ASP A 40 -0.80 15.34 18.68
CA ASP A 40 -1.21 16.69 19.14
C ASP A 40 -1.85 17.54 18.00
N CYS A 41 -2.76 16.97 17.20
CA CYS A 41 -3.35 17.67 16.05
C CYS A 41 -4.73 18.26 16.35
N SER A 42 -5.12 19.33 15.64
CA SER A 42 -6.50 19.84 15.69
C SER A 42 -7.49 18.77 15.18
N GLU A 43 -8.74 18.79 15.63
CA GLU A 43 -9.75 17.80 15.21
C GLU A 43 -9.93 17.74 13.68
N GLU A 44 -9.80 18.88 13.01
CA GLU A 44 -9.84 19.01 11.55
C GLU A 44 -8.64 18.31 10.89
N ALA A 45 -7.44 18.47 11.44
CA ALA A 45 -6.24 17.80 10.97
C ALA A 45 -6.30 16.28 11.22
N ILE A 46 -6.83 15.86 12.38
CA ILE A 46 -7.07 14.45 12.71
C ILE A 46 -8.05 13.81 11.72
N SER A 47 -9.16 14.48 11.44
CA SER A 47 -10.18 14.00 10.50
C SER A 47 -9.62 13.85 9.09
N SER A 48 -8.86 14.84 8.61
CA SER A 48 -8.18 14.80 7.31
C SER A 48 -7.14 13.67 7.23
N ALA A 49 -6.33 13.50 8.27
CA ALA A 49 -5.32 12.45 8.37
C ALA A 49 -5.96 11.05 8.33
N LYS A 50 -7.01 10.81 9.13
CA LYS A 50 -7.77 9.54 9.12
C LYS A 50 -8.38 9.25 7.75
N ALA A 51 -8.88 10.28 7.05
CA ALA A 51 -9.40 10.12 5.69
C ALA A 51 -8.30 9.74 4.67
N GLN A 52 -7.08 10.24 4.84
CA GLN A 52 -5.92 9.88 4.01
C GLN A 52 -5.42 8.47 4.32
N ALA A 53 -5.22 8.12 5.60
CA ALA A 53 -4.88 6.77 6.02
C ALA A 53 -5.88 5.72 5.51
N LYS A 54 -7.19 6.02 5.56
CA LYS A 54 -8.24 5.17 5.00
C LYS A 54 -8.11 4.97 3.49
N ARG A 55 -7.70 6.00 2.73
CA ARG A 55 -7.46 5.89 1.28
C ARG A 55 -6.24 5.02 0.98
N LEU A 56 -5.17 5.16 1.76
CA LEU A 56 -3.97 4.33 1.64
C LEU A 56 -4.27 2.86 1.96
N ARG A 57 -5.00 2.57 3.04
CA ARG A 57 -5.44 1.20 3.37
C ARG A 57 -6.31 0.57 2.29
N ARG A 58 -7.15 1.37 1.62
CA ARG A 58 -7.86 0.89 0.43
C ARG A 58 -6.86 0.51 -0.66
N ALA A 59 -5.94 1.40 -1.03
CA ALA A 59 -4.94 1.16 -2.07
C ALA A 59 -4.05 -0.08 -1.81
N SER A 60 -3.78 -0.41 -0.54
CA SER A 60 -3.06 -1.64 -0.18
C SER A 60 -3.95 -2.89 -0.08
N SER A 61 -5.28 -2.75 -0.07
CA SER A 61 -6.21 -3.88 0.03
C SER A 61 -6.09 -4.84 -1.15
N PRO A 62 -6.20 -6.17 -0.94
CA PRO A 62 -6.27 -7.15 -2.01
C PRO A 62 -7.43 -6.93 -2.99
N ASP A 63 -8.51 -6.25 -2.58
CA ASP A 63 -9.70 -6.02 -3.43
C ASP A 63 -9.48 -5.03 -4.58
N ASN A 64 -8.44 -4.20 -4.53
CA ASN A 64 -8.08 -3.28 -5.61
C ASN A 64 -7.32 -3.94 -6.78
N ASP A 65 -7.11 -5.26 -6.71
CA ASP A 65 -6.42 -6.03 -7.73
C ASP A 65 -7.37 -6.63 -8.79
N LYS A 66 -8.68 -6.40 -8.65
CA LYS A 66 -9.75 -6.86 -9.56
C LYS A 66 -9.93 -5.95 -10.77
#